data_AF-X0VNE5-F1
#
_entry.id   AF-X0VNE5-F1
#
_cell.length_a   1.000
_cell.length_b   1.000
_cell.length_c   1.000
_cell.angle_alpha   90.00
_cell.angle_beta   90.00
_cell.angle_gamma   90.00
#
_symmetry.space_group_name_H-M   'P 1'
#
loop_
_entity.id
_entity.type
_entity.pdbx_description
1 polymer ?
#
loop_
_entity_poly.entity_id
_entity_poly.type
_entity_poly.pdbx_seq_one_letter_code
_entity_poly.pdbx_strand_id
1 'polypeptide(L)'
;MDQGALSVGFATKETLKGGPPTTDMTYVMPEAETAICFAIPLDKVKIRAYLRKDMPRGKMDHTIETGDGYLKTYIVAKNTVDFLEKKGFKSAPVLPNSKYREELDNWRVLVPPPLALRLVAARSGVGVFGWSGNILVKDYG
;
A
#
# COMPACT_ATOMS: atom_id res chain seq x y z
N MET A 1 -0.34 2.60 -18.86
CA MET A 1 1.03 2.38 -18.35
C MET A 1 1.00 1.06 -17.62
N ASP A 2 1.62 0.02 -18.17
CA ASP A 2 1.69 -1.30 -17.52
C ASP A 2 2.97 -1.34 -16.66
N GLN A 3 2.80 -1.47 -15.34
CA GLN A 3 3.90 -1.52 -14.37
C GLN A 3 3.86 -2.76 -13.46
N GLY A 4 3.09 -3.79 -13.85
CA GLY A 4 3.03 -5.05 -13.11
C GLY A 4 2.15 -5.02 -11.85
N ALA A 5 1.11 -4.19 -11.84
CA ALA A 5 0.04 -4.27 -10.85
C ALA A 5 -0.94 -5.41 -11.20
N LEU A 6 -1.32 -6.22 -10.20
CA LEU A 6 -2.28 -7.32 -10.36
C LEU A 6 -3.72 -6.81 -10.47
N SER A 7 -4.01 -5.75 -9.72
CA SER A 7 -5.32 -5.14 -9.59
C SER A 7 -5.12 -3.67 -9.26
N VAL A 8 -6.04 -2.84 -9.75
CA VAL A 8 -6.09 -1.40 -9.52
C VAL A 8 -7.53 -1.05 -9.19
N GLY A 9 -7.72 -0.22 -8.17
CA GLY A 9 -9.01 0.24 -7.73
C GLY A 9 -8.96 1.70 -7.29
N PHE A 10 -10.16 2.28 -7.16
CA PHE A 10 -10.32 3.67 -6.75
C PHE A 10 -11.20 3.75 -5.52
N ALA A 11 -10.80 4.56 -4.55
CA ALA A 11 -11.66 4.94 -3.43
C ALA A 11 -11.77 6.46 -3.41
N THR A 12 -12.99 6.98 -3.35
CA THR A 12 -13.24 8.42 -3.22
C THR A 12 -13.47 8.80 -1.76
N LYS A 13 -13.34 10.08 -1.45
CA LYS A 13 -13.69 10.65 -0.14
C LYS A 13 -15.11 10.27 0.30
N GLU A 14 -16.05 10.26 -0.63
CA GLU A 14 -17.42 9.80 -0.38
C GLU A 14 -17.47 8.31 -0.02
N THR A 15 -16.79 7.46 -0.79
CA THR A 15 -16.79 6.02 -0.49
C THR A 15 -16.11 5.69 0.82
N LEU A 16 -15.11 6.47 1.25
CA LEU A 16 -14.39 6.28 2.52
C LEU A 16 -15.10 6.92 3.73
N LYS A 17 -16.19 7.66 3.50
CA LYS A 17 -16.98 8.30 4.56
C LYS A 17 -17.50 7.26 5.56
N GLY A 18 -17.40 7.58 6.85
CA GLY A 18 -17.78 6.68 7.94
C GLY A 18 -16.73 5.61 8.31
N GLY A 19 -15.61 5.55 7.57
CA GLY A 19 -14.44 4.80 7.97
C GLY A 19 -13.71 5.41 9.18
N PRO A 20 -12.73 4.70 9.76
CA PRO A 20 -11.92 5.25 10.84
C PRO A 20 -11.10 6.46 10.38
N PRO A 21 -10.60 7.32 11.28
CA PRO A 21 -9.77 8.48 10.90
C PRO A 21 -8.58 8.12 10.01
N THR A 22 -8.05 6.89 10.11
CA THR A 22 -6.93 6.42 9.28
C THR A 22 -7.29 6.20 7.80
N THR A 23 -8.56 6.33 7.39
CA THR A 23 -8.96 6.37 5.98
C THR A 23 -9.11 7.79 5.43
N ASP A 24 -8.86 8.82 6.24
CA ASP A 24 -8.89 10.20 5.79
C ASP A 24 -7.66 10.52 4.93
N MET A 25 -7.89 10.74 3.63
CA MET A 25 -6.85 11.04 2.66
C MET A 25 -6.25 12.44 2.85
N THR A 26 -6.90 13.33 3.60
CA THR A 26 -6.42 14.70 3.81
C THR A 26 -5.14 14.75 4.64
N TYR A 27 -4.83 13.68 5.40
CA TYR A 27 -3.54 13.50 6.07
C TYR A 27 -2.37 13.23 5.12
N VAL A 28 -2.65 12.82 3.88
CA VAL A 28 -1.64 12.69 2.82
C VAL A 28 -1.57 13.98 2.00
N MET A 29 -2.73 14.48 1.57
CA MET A 29 -2.85 15.69 0.76
C MET A 29 -4.19 16.37 1.06
N PRO A 30 -4.23 17.63 1.55
CA PRO A 30 -5.47 18.28 2.01
C PRO A 30 -6.60 18.33 0.97
N GLU A 31 -6.27 18.44 -0.31
CA GLU A 31 -7.20 18.51 -1.44
C GLU A 31 -7.56 17.12 -2.03
N ALA A 32 -7.15 16.02 -1.38
CA ALA A 32 -7.37 14.68 -1.91
C ALA A 32 -8.85 14.28 -1.93
N GLU A 33 -9.37 14.02 -3.14
CA GLU A 33 -10.74 13.53 -3.36
C GLU A 33 -10.77 12.03 -3.76
N THR A 34 -9.65 11.47 -4.22
CA THR A 34 -9.56 10.08 -4.68
C THR A 34 -8.21 9.46 -4.35
N ALA A 35 -8.23 8.23 -3.87
CA ALA A 35 -7.07 7.35 -3.75
C ALA A 35 -7.08 6.33 -4.90
N ILE A 36 -5.94 6.22 -5.58
CA ILE A 36 -5.65 5.13 -6.50
C ILE A 36 -4.90 4.07 -5.72
N CYS A 37 -5.47 2.87 -5.61
CA CYS A 37 -4.89 1.75 -4.90
C CYS A 37 -4.55 0.64 -5.89
N PHE A 38 -3.45 -0.05 -5.66
CA PHE A 38 -3.03 -1.16 -6.52
C PHE A 38 -2.24 -2.19 -5.72
N ALA A 39 -2.17 -3.42 -6.26
CA ALA A 39 -1.43 -4.52 -5.65
C ALA A 39 -0.25 -4.95 -6.54
N ILE A 40 0.94 -5.06 -5.95
CA ILE A 40 2.15 -5.60 -6.59
C ILE A 40 2.39 -7.01 -6.05
N PRO A 41 2.62 -8.02 -6.91
CA PRO A 41 2.88 -9.37 -6.45
C PRO A 41 4.26 -9.46 -5.80
N LEU A 42 4.35 -10.16 -4.67
CA LEU A 42 5.61 -10.68 -4.16
C LEU A 42 5.94 -12.01 -4.85
N ASP A 43 7.22 -12.40 -4.83
CA ASP A 43 7.66 -13.65 -5.42
C ASP A 43 7.23 -14.85 -4.57
N LYS A 44 6.28 -15.65 -5.09
CA LYS A 44 5.75 -16.83 -4.42
C LYS A 44 6.80 -17.92 -4.20
N VAL A 45 7.74 -18.10 -5.13
CA VAL A 45 8.81 -19.12 -5.00
C VAL A 45 9.66 -18.78 -3.79
N LYS A 46 10.03 -17.51 -3.66
CA LYS A 46 10.89 -17.04 -2.58
C LYS A 46 10.15 -16.99 -1.23
N ILE A 47 8.87 -16.58 -1.21
CA ILE A 47 8.02 -16.72 -0.01
C ILE A 47 7.99 -18.18 0.46
N ARG A 48 7.79 -19.14 -0.46
CA ARG A 48 7.75 -20.56 -0.09
C ARG A 48 9.10 -21.08 0.41
N ALA A 49 10.21 -20.65 -0.19
CA ALA A 49 11.55 -20.98 0.29
C ALA A 49 11.80 -20.44 1.72
N TYR A 50 11.38 -19.21 2.02
CA TYR A 50 11.47 -18.65 3.37
C TYR A 50 10.66 -19.46 4.38
N LEU A 51 9.44 -19.85 4.04
CA LEU A 51 8.55 -20.61 4.92
C LEU A 51 9.10 -22.03 5.20
N ARG A 52 9.71 -22.68 4.19
CA ARG A 52 10.35 -24.00 4.35
C ARG A 52 11.71 -23.95 5.06
N LYS A 53 12.27 -22.75 5.27
CA LYS A 53 13.62 -22.52 5.81
C LYS A 53 14.74 -22.97 4.86
N ASP A 54 14.50 -22.90 3.56
CA ASP A 54 15.45 -23.31 2.52
C ASP A 54 16.38 -22.17 2.07
N MET A 55 16.13 -20.93 2.51
CA MET A 55 16.92 -19.77 2.11
C MET A 55 18.32 -19.81 2.75
N PRO A 56 19.41 -19.62 1.97
CA PRO A 56 20.79 -19.68 2.50
C PRO A 56 21.07 -18.73 3.66
N ARG A 57 20.49 -17.51 3.65
CA ARG A 57 20.63 -16.51 4.72
C ARG A 57 19.33 -16.32 5.51
N GLY A 58 18.36 -17.24 5.34
CA GLY A 58 17.10 -17.27 6.07
C GLY A 58 16.35 -15.94 6.06
N LYS A 59 16.20 -15.33 7.25
CA LYS A 59 15.47 -14.06 7.44
C LYS A 59 16.06 -12.90 6.63
N MET A 60 17.37 -12.89 6.41
CA MET A 60 18.01 -11.78 5.70
C MET A 60 17.58 -11.72 4.23
N ASP A 61 17.55 -12.86 3.55
CA ASP A 61 17.08 -12.96 2.16
C ASP A 61 15.61 -12.50 2.05
N HIS A 62 14.75 -12.97 2.96
CA HIS A 62 13.34 -12.56 2.98
C HIS A 62 13.16 -11.05 3.25
N THR A 63 14.01 -10.46 4.09
CA THR A 63 13.98 -9.01 4.39
C THR A 63 14.33 -8.20 3.14
N ILE A 64 15.38 -8.59 2.42
CA ILE A 64 15.82 -7.92 1.19
C ILE A 64 14.70 -7.96 0.16
N GLU A 65 14.11 -9.13 -0.08
CA GLU A 65 13.06 -9.28 -1.09
C GLU A 65 11.78 -8.52 -0.77
N THR A 66 11.39 -8.49 0.51
CA THR A 66 10.26 -7.68 0.95
C THR A 66 10.55 -6.19 0.76
N GLY A 67 11.81 -5.77 1.01
CA GLY A 67 12.30 -4.43 0.72
C GLY A 67 12.21 -4.07 -0.76
N ASP A 68 12.64 -4.98 -1.64
CA ASP A 68 12.54 -4.81 -3.10
C ASP A 68 11.08 -4.67 -3.55
N GLY A 69 10.18 -5.46 -2.96
CA GLY A 69 8.73 -5.34 -3.19
C GLY A 69 8.17 -3.97 -2.80
N TYR A 70 8.58 -3.44 -1.64
CA TYR A 70 8.19 -2.10 -1.20
C TYR A 70 8.76 -1.00 -2.11
N LEU A 71 10.02 -1.12 -2.51
CA LEU A 71 10.66 -0.18 -3.43
C LEU A 71 9.95 -0.16 -4.77
N LYS A 72 9.66 -1.34 -5.35
CA LYS A 72 8.90 -1.46 -6.59
C LYS A 72 7.52 -0.81 -6.46
N THR A 73 6.81 -1.08 -5.37
CA THR A 73 5.49 -0.49 -5.10
C THR A 73 5.55 1.04 -5.05
N TYR A 74 6.57 1.61 -4.39
CA TYR A 74 6.76 3.05 -4.33
C TYR A 74 7.15 3.66 -5.68
N ILE A 75 7.97 2.99 -6.49
CA ILE A 75 8.29 3.42 -7.86
C ILE A 75 7.02 3.50 -8.71
N VAL A 76 6.13 2.51 -8.62
CA VAL A 76 4.85 2.54 -9.33
C VAL A 76 3.97 3.71 -8.87
N ALA A 77 3.92 3.98 -7.56
CA ALA A 77 3.19 5.14 -7.03
C ALA A 77 3.76 6.47 -7.56
N LYS A 78 5.10 6.64 -7.54
CA LYS A 78 5.80 7.81 -8.08
C LYS A 78 5.52 8.01 -9.57
N ASN A 79 5.67 6.97 -10.37
CA ASN A 79 5.38 7.05 -11.81
C ASN A 79 3.92 7.42 -12.09
N THR A 80 2.99 6.95 -11.26
CA THR A 80 1.57 7.29 -11.36
C THR A 80 1.33 8.76 -11.04
N VAL A 81 1.97 9.29 -9.99
CA VAL A 81 1.94 10.72 -9.65
C VAL A 81 2.49 11.56 -10.79
N ASP A 82 3.69 11.24 -11.30
CA ASP A 82 4.31 11.98 -12.40
C ASP A 82 3.41 11.99 -13.66
N PHE A 83 2.71 10.89 -13.93
CA PHE A 83 1.74 10.82 -15.02
C PHE A 83 0.53 11.74 -14.81
N LEU A 84 -0.04 11.75 -13.60
CA LEU A 84 -1.19 12.58 -13.25
C LEU A 84 -0.85 14.07 -13.22
N GLU A 85 0.32 14.43 -12.69
CA GLU A 85 0.80 15.81 -12.68
C GLU A 85 1.03 16.34 -14.08
N LYS A 86 1.58 15.54 -15.00
CA LYS A 86 1.67 15.87 -16.44
C LYS A 86 0.31 16.10 -17.10
N LYS A 87 -0.76 15.58 -16.51
CA LYS A 87 -2.15 15.80 -16.95
C LYS A 87 -2.83 16.95 -16.21
N GLY A 88 -2.14 17.63 -15.30
CA GLY A 88 -2.64 18.79 -14.56
C GLY A 88 -3.33 18.45 -13.23
N PHE A 89 -3.25 17.20 -12.76
CA PHE A 89 -3.84 16.81 -11.48
C PHE A 89 -2.80 16.89 -10.36
N LYS A 90 -3.16 17.53 -9.24
CA LYS A 90 -2.37 17.44 -7.99
C LYS A 90 -2.40 16.01 -7.49
N SER A 91 -1.25 15.45 -7.12
CA SER A 91 -1.14 14.05 -6.71
C SER A 91 0.02 13.88 -5.72
N ALA A 92 -0.08 12.89 -4.83
CA ALA A 92 0.96 12.59 -3.85
C ALA A 92 1.14 11.07 -3.71
N PRO A 93 2.39 10.56 -3.71
CA PRO A 93 2.63 9.14 -3.50
C PRO A 93 2.53 8.81 -2.01
N VAL A 94 2.04 7.62 -1.68
CA VAL A 94 2.04 7.10 -0.31
C VAL A 94 3.17 6.08 -0.16
N LEU A 95 4.02 6.27 0.86
CA LEU A 95 5.01 5.26 1.23
C LEU A 95 4.29 4.05 1.82
N PRO A 96 4.57 2.83 1.34
CA PRO A 96 3.87 1.63 1.80
C PRO A 96 4.18 1.25 3.25
N ASN A 97 5.28 1.77 3.80
CA ASN A 97 5.70 1.51 5.17
C ASN A 97 6.59 2.66 5.70
N SER A 98 6.80 2.70 7.02
CA SER A 98 7.75 3.60 7.70
C SER A 98 7.43 5.10 7.61
N LYS A 99 6.19 5.48 7.31
CA LYS A 99 5.70 6.86 7.43
C LYS A 99 4.53 6.91 8.40
N TYR A 100 4.58 7.86 9.34
CA TYR A 100 3.61 7.99 10.42
C TYR A 100 3.16 9.44 10.61
N ARG A 101 2.06 9.62 11.33
CA ARG A 101 1.51 10.91 11.78
C ARG A 101 2.20 11.34 13.07
N GLU A 102 3.26 12.15 12.91
CA GLU A 102 4.17 12.56 13.98
C GLU A 102 3.61 13.72 14.84
N GLU A 103 2.49 14.30 14.44
CA GLU A 103 1.80 15.38 15.15
C GLU A 103 1.05 14.92 16.42
N LEU A 104 0.96 13.61 16.69
CA LEU A 104 0.33 13.07 17.89
C LEU A 104 1.35 12.91 19.03
N ASP A 105 1.00 13.34 20.25
CA ASP A 105 1.88 13.33 21.45
C ASP A 105 2.51 11.96 21.80
N ASN A 106 1.96 10.86 21.28
CA ASN A 106 2.43 9.48 21.49
C ASN A 106 2.64 8.70 20.18
N TRP A 107 2.89 9.38 19.07
CA TRP A 107 2.97 8.74 17.75
C TRP A 107 4.01 7.62 17.67
N ARG A 108 5.11 7.69 18.43
CA ARG A 108 6.15 6.64 18.44
C ARG A 108 5.66 5.34 19.07
N VAL A 109 4.66 5.40 19.93
CA VAL A 109 4.00 4.24 20.55
C VAL A 109 2.86 3.76 19.66
N LEU A 110 2.03 4.68 19.15
CA LEU A 110 0.85 4.34 18.36
C LEU A 110 1.15 4.02 16.88
N VAL A 111 2.28 4.49 16.36
CA VAL A 111 2.71 4.41 14.97
C VAL A 111 1.56 4.63 13.96
N PRO A 112 0.79 5.72 14.11
CA PRO A 112 -0.40 5.97 13.31
C PRO A 112 0.00 6.19 11.85
N PRO A 113 -0.48 5.38 10.88
CA PRO A 113 -0.16 5.64 9.48
C PRO A 113 -0.88 6.92 9.01
N PRO A 114 -0.35 7.61 7.98
CA PRO A 114 -1.06 8.70 7.32
C PRO A 114 -2.31 8.18 6.59
N LEU A 115 -2.28 6.94 6.11
CA LEU A 115 -3.41 6.28 5.45
C LEU A 115 -3.36 4.76 5.67
N ALA A 116 -4.47 4.17 6.09
CA ALA A 116 -4.61 2.73 6.29
C ALA A 116 -4.78 2.01 4.95
N LEU A 117 -3.66 1.64 4.33
CA LEU A 117 -3.63 1.05 2.98
C LEU A 117 -4.51 -0.19 2.81
N ARG A 118 -4.65 -1.04 3.85
CA ARG A 118 -5.52 -2.22 3.79
C ARG A 118 -7.00 -1.85 3.67
N LEU A 119 -7.47 -0.87 4.44
CA LEU A 119 -8.86 -0.41 4.38
C LEU A 119 -9.17 0.24 3.03
N VAL A 120 -8.23 1.04 2.51
CA VAL A 120 -8.34 1.64 1.18
C VAL A 120 -8.35 0.57 0.08
N ALA A 121 -7.49 -0.44 0.17
CA ALA A 121 -7.46 -1.57 -0.78
C ALA A 121 -8.79 -2.35 -0.77
N ALA A 122 -9.36 -2.62 0.40
CA ALA A 122 -10.67 -3.25 0.50
C ALA A 122 -11.77 -2.38 -0.11
N ARG A 123 -11.80 -1.09 0.24
CA ARG A 123 -12.85 -0.18 -0.24
C ARG A 123 -12.77 0.09 -1.75
N SER A 124 -11.56 0.13 -2.29
CA SER A 124 -11.31 0.32 -3.72
C SER A 124 -11.54 -0.92 -4.58
N GLY A 125 -11.81 -2.08 -3.97
CA GLY A 125 -12.01 -3.35 -4.67
C GLY A 125 -10.73 -4.03 -5.14
N VAL A 126 -9.54 -3.58 -4.68
CA VAL A 126 -8.26 -4.23 -5.01
C VAL A 126 -8.16 -5.63 -4.43
N GLY A 127 -8.79 -5.86 -3.28
CA GLY A 127 -8.87 -7.17 -2.64
C GLY A 127 -9.86 -7.19 -1.49
N VAL A 128 -9.89 -8.30 -0.74
CA VAL A 128 -10.81 -8.50 0.39
C VAL A 128 -10.04 -8.85 1.65
N PHE A 129 -10.61 -8.56 2.83
CA PHE A 129 -10.01 -8.99 4.08
C PHE A 129 -10.05 -10.52 4.21
N GLY A 130 -8.87 -11.12 4.39
CA GLY A 130 -8.74 -12.50 4.84
C GLY A 130 -8.80 -12.61 6.35
N TRP A 131 -8.86 -13.85 6.85
CA TRP A 131 -8.92 -14.14 8.29
C TRP A 131 -7.71 -13.63 9.08
N SER A 132 -6.56 -13.45 8.42
CA SER A 132 -5.36 -12.88 9.03
C SER A 132 -5.41 -11.36 9.19
N GLY A 133 -6.47 -10.70 8.73
CA GLY A 133 -6.57 -9.24 8.65
C GLY A 133 -5.73 -8.61 7.54
N ASN A 134 -5.11 -9.42 6.67
CA ASN A 134 -4.45 -8.94 5.45
C ASN A 134 -5.41 -8.94 4.26
N ILE A 135 -5.05 -8.18 3.22
CA ILE A 135 -5.81 -8.12 1.97
C ILE A 135 -5.41 -9.30 1.08
N LEU A 136 -6.41 -10.08 0.70
CA LEU A 136 -6.32 -11.16 -0.27
C LEU A 136 -6.67 -10.61 -1.65
N VAL A 137 -5.78 -10.86 -2.60
CA VAL A 137 -6.00 -10.56 -4.01
C VAL A 137 -6.22 -11.88 -4.70
N LYS A 138 -7.28 -11.98 -5.51
CA LYS A 138 -7.66 -13.21 -6.21
C LYS A 138 -6.43 -13.83 -6.89
N ASP A 139 -6.24 -15.14 -6.70
CA ASP A 139 -5.12 -15.94 -7.22
C ASP A 139 -3.72 -15.61 -6.67
N TYR A 140 -3.58 -14.62 -5.78
CA TYR A 140 -2.29 -14.17 -5.22
C TYR A 140 -2.25 -14.12 -3.68
N GLY A 141 -3.36 -14.40 -3.02
CA GLY A 141 -3.46 -14.59 -1.57
C GLY A 141 -4.70 -15.37 -1.22
#